data_AF-A0ABC9U297-F1
#
_entry.id   AF-A0ABC9U297-F1
#
_cell.length_a   1.000
_cell.length_b   1.000
_cell.length_c   1.000
_cell.angle_alpha   90.00
_cell.angle_beta   90.00
_cell.angle_gamma   90.00
#
_symmetry.space_group_name_H-M   'P 1'
#
loop_
_entity.id
_entity.type
_entity.pdbx_description
1 polymer ?
#
loop_
_entity_poly.entity_id
_entity_poly.type
_entity_poly.pdbx_seq_one_letter_code
_entity_poly.pdbx_strand_id
1 'polypeptide(L)'
;MRRTSKTDYIKVSEQRRRRASVQDDILKGPRPETWSAQMPAYCYTVLCSVVELRDKPDVKKHPERQAHPEGIRPMKAEKLCMCCRKRWSLDCGRERCDCKEQGYLYVVGIYMHPVMGGDTVGQGDS
;
A
#
# COMPACT_ATOMS: atom_id res chain seq x y z
N MET A 1 -23.00 17.83 17.50
CA MET A 1 -23.10 17.16 16.19
C MET A 1 -23.24 18.19 15.08
N ARG A 2 -22.21 18.39 14.24
CA ARG A 2 -22.35 19.16 12.99
C ARG A 2 -22.96 18.23 11.95
N ARG A 3 -24.19 18.50 11.50
CA ARG A 3 -24.77 17.82 10.32
C ARG A 3 -23.85 18.13 9.14
N THR A 4 -23.33 17.12 8.46
CA THR A 4 -22.66 17.33 7.17
C THR A 4 -23.65 18.03 6.25
N SER A 5 -23.24 19.17 5.71
CA SER A 5 -24.15 19.97 4.90
C SER A 5 -24.48 19.20 3.62
N LYS A 6 -25.68 19.40 3.07
CA LYS A 6 -26.08 18.80 1.78
C LYS A 6 -25.04 19.05 0.68
N THR A 7 -24.34 20.18 0.76
CA THR A 7 -23.23 20.56 -0.13
C THR A 7 -21.98 19.68 0.03
N ASP A 8 -21.64 19.23 1.24
CA ASP A 8 -20.48 18.35 1.45
C ASP A 8 -20.76 16.94 0.91
N TYR A 9 -22.00 16.46 1.06
CA TYR A 9 -22.42 15.19 0.49
C TYR A 9 -22.34 15.18 -1.05
N ILE A 10 -22.78 16.26 -1.70
CA ILE A 10 -22.72 16.40 -3.15
C ILE A 10 -21.26 16.39 -3.62
N LYS A 11 -20.36 17.15 -2.97
CA LYS A 11 -18.93 17.18 -3.31
C LYS A 11 -18.27 15.81 -3.25
N VAL A 12 -18.53 15.04 -2.18
CA VAL A 12 -17.97 13.68 -2.02
C VAL A 12 -18.53 12.73 -3.08
N SER A 13 -19.83 12.80 -3.36
CA SER A 13 -20.48 12.01 -4.41
C SER A 13 -19.89 12.29 -5.80
N GLU A 14 -19.72 13.56 -6.15
CA GLU A 14 -19.09 13.97 -7.40
C GLU A 14 -17.64 13.51 -7.49
N GLN A 15 -16.87 13.62 -6.40
CA GLN A 15 -15.50 13.14 -6.37
C GLN A 15 -15.41 11.62 -6.60
N ARG A 16 -16.33 10.84 -6.00
CA ARG A 16 -16.42 9.39 -6.23
C ARG A 16 -16.76 9.07 -7.67
N ARG A 17 -17.71 9.78 -8.28
CA ARG A 17 -18.07 9.62 -9.70
C ARG A 17 -16.92 9.94 -10.63
N ARG A 18 -16.16 11.02 -10.36
CA ARG A 18 -14.96 11.37 -11.14
C ARG A 18 -13.89 10.27 -11.07
N ARG A 19 -13.62 9.72 -9.88
CA ARG A 19 -12.67 8.60 -9.71
C ARG A 19 -13.13 7.34 -10.46
N ALA A 20 -14.43 7.04 -10.41
CA ALA A 20 -15.00 5.90 -11.11
C ALA A 20 -14.88 6.06 -12.64
N SER A 21 -15.17 7.25 -13.17
CA SER A 21 -15.01 7.56 -14.60
C SER A 21 -13.57 7.34 -15.06
N VAL A 22 -12.59 7.89 -14.32
CA VAL A 22 -11.16 7.73 -14.65
C VAL A 22 -10.74 6.25 -14.63
N GLN A 23 -11.24 5.45 -13.68
CA GLN A 23 -10.98 4.00 -13.64
C GLN A 23 -11.60 3.27 -14.83
N ASP A 24 -12.83 3.61 -15.20
CA ASP A 24 -13.50 3.02 -16.38
C ASP A 24 -12.72 3.32 -17.67
N ASP A 25 -12.19 4.55 -17.81
CA ASP A 25 -11.36 4.95 -18.93
C ASP A 25 -10.01 4.22 -18.96
N ILE A 26 -9.40 3.96 -17.79
CA ILE A 26 -8.16 3.18 -17.68
C ILE A 26 -8.39 1.71 -18.08
N LEU A 27 -9.55 1.15 -17.71
CA LEU A 27 -9.88 -0.25 -17.96
C LEU A 27 -10.35 -0.51 -19.40
N LYS A 28 -11.11 0.42 -19.97
CA LYS A 28 -11.73 0.28 -21.30
C LYS A 28 -10.99 1.04 -22.40
N GLY A 29 -10.11 1.95 -22.04
CA GLY A 29 -9.32 2.74 -22.98
C GLY A 29 -8.32 1.90 -23.77
N PRO A 30 -7.76 2.48 -24.85
CA PRO A 30 -6.69 1.83 -25.59
C PRO A 30 -5.52 1.55 -24.65
N ARG A 31 -4.88 0.39 -24.82
CA ARG A 31 -3.70 0.07 -24.02
C ARG A 31 -2.64 1.16 -24.25
N PRO A 32 -1.99 1.66 -23.19
CA PRO A 32 -0.93 2.64 -23.36
C PRO A 32 0.16 2.09 -24.27
N GLU A 33 0.57 2.88 -25.26
CA GLU A 33 1.61 2.50 -26.23
C GLU A 33 3.03 2.58 -25.65
N THR A 34 3.17 3.07 -24.42
CA THR A 34 4.45 3.14 -23.73
C THR A 34 5.07 1.75 -23.58
N TRP A 35 6.35 1.62 -23.90
CA TRP A 35 7.08 0.35 -23.83
C TRP A 35 6.98 -0.33 -22.45
N SER A 36 6.97 0.44 -21.37
CA SER A 36 6.80 -0.06 -20.00
C SER A 36 5.43 -0.68 -19.72
N ALA A 37 4.37 -0.19 -20.38
CA ALA A 37 3.03 -0.76 -20.29
C ALA A 37 2.88 -2.04 -21.12
N GLN A 38 3.60 -2.12 -22.25
CA GLN A 38 3.58 -3.31 -23.12
C GLN A 38 4.47 -4.44 -22.60
N MET A 39 5.65 -4.10 -22.05
CA MET A 39 6.69 -5.04 -21.63
C MET A 39 7.12 -4.83 -20.16
N PRO A 40 6.18 -4.92 -19.19
CA PRO A 40 6.44 -4.56 -17.80
C PRO A 40 7.49 -5.45 -17.13
N ALA A 41 7.59 -6.73 -17.53
CA ALA A 41 8.54 -7.68 -16.97
C ALA A 41 10.01 -7.30 -17.18
N TYR A 42 10.30 -6.49 -18.19
CA TYR A 42 11.67 -6.11 -18.54
C TYR A 42 12.04 -4.71 -18.03
N CYS A 43 11.08 -3.92 -17.54
CA CYS A 43 11.37 -2.63 -16.91
C CYS A 43 12.33 -2.78 -15.73
N TYR A 44 13.22 -1.82 -15.53
CA TYR A 44 14.20 -1.82 -14.44
C TYR A 44 15.19 -2.99 -14.48
N THR A 45 15.35 -3.61 -15.65
CA THR A 45 16.33 -4.68 -15.90
C THR A 45 17.23 -4.31 -17.07
N VAL A 46 18.43 -4.90 -17.12
CA VAL A 46 19.37 -4.72 -18.23
C VAL A 46 18.84 -5.19 -19.59
N LEU A 47 17.81 -6.04 -19.59
CA LEU A 47 17.15 -6.56 -20.79
C LEU A 47 16.17 -5.56 -21.41
N CYS A 48 15.84 -4.45 -20.73
CA CYS A 48 15.00 -3.40 -21.27
C CYS A 48 15.65 -2.76 -22.49
N SER A 49 14.94 -2.64 -23.62
CA SER A 49 15.46 -1.97 -24.82
C SER A 49 15.60 -0.46 -24.63
N VAL A 50 14.79 0.14 -23.74
CA VAL A 50 14.80 1.58 -23.43
C VAL A 50 15.73 1.83 -22.23
N VAL A 51 16.88 2.45 -22.48
CA VAL A 51 17.93 2.63 -21.45
C VAL A 51 17.43 3.44 -20.25
N GLU A 52 16.65 4.49 -20.47
CA GLU A 52 16.11 5.35 -19.41
C GLU A 52 15.15 4.61 -18.46
N LEU A 53 14.57 3.50 -18.91
CA LEU A 53 13.68 2.65 -18.10
C LEU A 53 14.42 1.52 -17.37
N ARG A 54 15.74 1.41 -17.55
CA ARG A 54 16.58 0.44 -16.83
C ARG A 54 16.87 0.87 -15.40
N ASP A 55 16.88 2.18 -15.16
CA ASP A 55 17.15 2.73 -13.84
C ASP A 55 15.98 2.46 -12.91
N LYS A 56 16.23 1.70 -11.84
CA LYS A 56 15.26 1.57 -10.75
C LYS A 56 14.93 2.97 -10.24
N PRO A 57 13.65 3.22 -9.86
CA PRO A 57 13.28 4.50 -9.26
C PRO A 57 14.20 4.74 -8.05
N ASP A 58 15.03 5.76 -8.16
CA ASP A 58 16.00 6.09 -7.14
C ASP A 58 15.23 6.56 -5.91
N VAL A 59 15.23 5.70 -4.89
CA VAL A 59 14.51 5.88 -3.63
C VAL A 59 14.84 7.22 -2.99
N LYS A 60 16.06 7.72 -3.20
CA LYS A 60 16.53 9.00 -2.65
C LYS A 60 15.97 10.20 -3.41
N LYS A 61 15.60 10.04 -4.68
CA LYS A 61 15.03 11.12 -5.51
C LYS A 61 13.51 11.24 -5.38
N HIS A 62 12.82 10.16 -5.00
CA HIS A 62 11.36 10.13 -4.81
C HIS A 62 10.96 9.47 -3.47
N PRO A 63 11.21 10.13 -2.32
CA PRO A 63 10.85 9.60 -1.00
C PRO A 63 9.32 9.41 -0.84
N GLU A 64 8.53 10.21 -1.56
CA GLU A 64 7.08 10.07 -1.79
C GLU A 64 6.62 8.66 -2.14
N ARG A 65 7.41 7.92 -2.94
CA ARG A 65 7.02 6.59 -3.47
C ARG A 65 7.29 5.46 -2.48
N GLN A 66 8.07 5.70 -1.43
CA GLN A 66 8.31 4.76 -0.33
C GLN A 66 7.60 5.13 0.97
N ALA A 67 7.10 6.36 1.10
CA ALA A 67 6.18 6.66 2.17
C ALA A 67 4.98 5.72 1.98
N HIS A 68 4.85 4.72 2.85
CA HIS A 68 3.56 4.11 3.12
C HIS A 68 2.59 5.30 3.24
N PRO A 69 1.55 5.41 2.38
CA PRO A 69 0.73 6.61 2.36
C PRO A 69 0.25 6.87 3.77
N GLU A 70 0.40 8.12 4.22
CA GLU A 70 0.13 8.49 5.61
C GLU A 70 -1.23 7.92 6.04
N GLY A 71 -1.20 7.09 7.08
CA GLY A 71 -2.37 6.42 7.63
C GLY A 71 -2.44 4.90 7.41
N ILE A 72 -1.63 4.28 6.55
CA ILE A 72 -1.49 2.81 6.55
C ILE A 72 -0.66 2.41 7.78
N ARG A 73 -1.34 2.12 8.88
CA ARG A 73 -0.74 1.52 10.07
C ARG A 73 -1.14 0.04 10.12
N PRO A 74 -0.20 -0.91 10.28
CA PRO A 74 -0.58 -2.28 10.55
C PRO A 74 -1.34 -2.34 11.88
N MET A 75 -2.59 -2.82 11.87
CA MET A 75 -3.40 -2.91 13.11
C MET A 75 -2.75 -3.84 14.14
N LYS A 76 -2.12 -4.91 13.65
CA LYS A 76 -1.32 -5.85 14.42
C LYS A 76 -0.11 -6.20 13.57
N ALA A 77 1.04 -5.69 13.97
CA ALA A 77 2.31 -6.13 13.44
C ALA A 77 2.94 -7.10 14.45
N GLU A 78 3.58 -8.13 13.93
CA GLU A 78 4.29 -9.19 14.65
C GLU A 78 5.61 -9.43 13.92
N LYS A 79 6.55 -10.08 14.58
CA LYS A 79 7.79 -10.56 13.98
C LYS A 79 7.61 -12.04 13.61
N LEU A 80 7.93 -12.42 12.39
CA LEU A 80 7.87 -13.79 11.89
C LEU A 80 9.28 -14.27 11.53
N CYS A 81 9.68 -15.42 12.07
CA CYS A 81 10.85 -16.13 11.57
C CYS A 81 10.52 -16.87 10.27
N MET A 82 11.22 -16.61 9.17
CA MET A 82 10.96 -17.34 7.91
C MET A 82 11.40 -18.80 7.94
N CYS A 83 12.38 -19.16 8.79
CA CYS A 83 12.85 -20.55 8.93
C CYS A 83 11.82 -21.44 9.64
N CYS A 84 11.35 -21.02 10.82
CA CYS A 84 10.50 -21.86 11.68
C CYS A 84 9.05 -21.36 11.83
N ARG A 85 8.70 -20.25 11.17
CA ARG A 85 7.37 -19.61 11.19
C ARG A 85 6.86 -19.23 12.60
N LYS A 86 7.73 -19.23 13.62
CA LYS A 86 7.39 -18.71 14.95
C LYS A 86 7.12 -17.22 14.87
N ARG A 87 6.03 -16.82 15.52
CA ARG A 87 5.62 -15.42 15.68
C ARG A 87 6.13 -14.88 17.01
N TRP A 88 6.53 -13.63 17.00
CA TRP A 88 7.09 -12.90 18.11
C TRP A 88 6.41 -11.54 18.20
N SER A 89 6.23 -11.03 19.41
CA SER A 89 5.77 -9.64 19.61
C SER A 89 6.78 -8.67 18.98
N LEU A 90 6.32 -7.55 18.42
CA LEU A 90 7.24 -6.51 17.90
C LEU A 90 8.18 -5.99 18.99
N ASP A 91 7.62 -5.81 20.19
CA ASP A 91 8.29 -5.22 21.36
C ASP A 91 9.32 -6.15 22.02
N CYS A 92 9.51 -7.36 21.49
CA CYS A 92 10.41 -8.34 22.09
C CYS A 92 11.90 -7.95 22.00
N GLY A 93 12.25 -6.86 21.29
CA GLY A 93 13.63 -6.38 21.10
C GLY A 93 14.55 -7.32 20.30
N ARG A 94 14.10 -8.53 19.98
CA ARG A 94 14.90 -9.54 19.26
C ARG A 94 14.87 -9.28 17.76
N GLU A 95 16.03 -9.50 17.14
CA GLU A 95 16.21 -9.52 15.68
C GLU A 95 16.36 -10.94 15.12
N ARG A 96 16.73 -11.90 15.99
CA ARG A 96 16.96 -13.30 15.62
C ARG A 96 16.04 -14.25 16.38
N CYS A 97 15.67 -15.34 15.71
CA CYS A 97 14.88 -16.41 16.28
C CYS A 97 15.77 -17.47 16.96
N ASP A 98 15.27 -18.08 18.04
CA ASP A 98 15.93 -19.19 18.77
C ASP A 98 15.87 -20.54 18.02
N CYS A 99 15.63 -20.55 16.70
CA CYS A 99 15.67 -21.78 15.91
C CYS A 99 17.12 -22.18 15.61
N LYS A 100 17.35 -23.47 15.30
CA LYS A 100 18.70 -24.00 14.99
C LYS A 100 19.43 -23.20 13.89
N GLU A 101 18.67 -22.66 12.94
CA GLU A 101 19.19 -21.87 11.81
C GLU A 101 19.39 -20.37 12.13
N GLN A 102 19.06 -19.92 13.34
CA GLN A 102 19.12 -18.51 13.78
C GLN A 102 18.52 -17.52 12.76
N GLY A 103 17.37 -17.86 12.17
CA GLY A 103 16.72 -17.03 11.15
C GLY A 103 16.38 -15.63 11.65
N TYR A 104 16.51 -14.65 10.75
CA TYR A 104 16.09 -13.27 11.00
C TYR A 104 14.58 -13.18 11.21
N LEU A 105 14.18 -12.28 12.11
CA LEU A 105 12.79 -11.96 12.38
C LEU A 105 12.33 -10.82 11.48
N TYR A 106 11.33 -11.09 10.65
CA TYR A 106 10.76 -10.12 9.72
C TYR A 106 9.46 -9.55 10.26
N VAL A 107 9.26 -8.25 10.13
CA VAL A 107 7.99 -7.63 10.52
C VAL A 107 6.90 -8.02 9.51
N VAL A 108 5.87 -8.67 10.02
CA VAL A 108 4.68 -9.10 9.27
C VAL A 108 3.46 -8.52 9.96
N GLY A 109 2.54 -7.92 9.21
CA GLY A 109 1.32 -7.36 9.76
C GLY A 109 0.20 -7.36 8.73
N ILE A 110 -1.04 -7.28 9.21
CA ILE A 110 -2.19 -7.01 8.34
C ILE A 110 -2.21 -5.50 8.10
N TYR A 111 -1.85 -5.11 6.89
CA TYR A 111 -1.93 -3.73 6.44
C TYR A 111 -3.32 -3.46 5.90
N MET A 112 -4.17 -2.80 6.69
CA MET A 112 -5.41 -2.21 6.18
C MET A 112 -5.07 -0.84 5.62
N HIS A 113 -5.49 -0.56 4.39
CA HIS A 113 -5.56 0.82 3.92
C HIS A 113 -6.59 1.55 4.80
N PRO A 114 -6.25 2.69 5.42
CA PRO A 114 -7.26 3.50 6.08
C PRO A 114 -8.23 3.95 4.98
N VAL A 115 -9.50 3.60 5.13
CA VAL A 115 -10.54 4.31 4.39
C VAL A 115 -10.50 5.74 4.92
N MET A 116 -10.00 6.69 4.12
CA MET A 116 -10.13 8.10 4.46
C MET A 116 -11.62 8.46 4.55
N GLY A 117 -12.12 8.60 5.79
CA GLY A 117 -13.43 9.18 6.14
C GLY A 117 -14.51 8.15 6.49
N GLY A 118 -15.06 8.09 7.72
CA GLY A 118 -14.91 9.03 8.82
C GLY A 118 -15.32 8.48 10.18
N ASP A 119 -14.80 9.15 11.21
CA ASP A 119 -15.04 8.89 12.63
C ASP A 119 -16.51 9.18 13.02
N THR A 120 -17.21 8.21 13.63
CA THR A 120 -17.39 8.05 15.10
C THR A 120 -18.45 6.98 15.42
N VAL A 121 -18.08 6.02 16.30
CA VAL A 121 -18.80 5.41 17.46
C VAL A 121 -20.25 4.94 17.25
N GLY A 122 -20.73 3.75 17.60
CA GLY A 122 -20.35 2.72 18.58
C GLY A 122 -21.64 2.11 19.15
N GLN A 123 -21.56 0.86 19.63
CA GLN A 123 -22.60 0.07 20.34
C GLN A 123 -23.31 0.89 21.44
N GLY A 124 -24.58 0.70 21.83
CA GLY A 124 -25.46 -0.46 21.85
C GLY A 124 -25.96 -0.61 23.29
N ASP A 125 -27.26 -0.48 23.54
CA ASP A 125 -27.90 -0.80 24.83
C ASP A 125 -29.29 -1.40 24.58
N SER A 126 -29.45 -2.67 24.96
CA SER A 126 -30.72 -3.32 25.35
C SER A 126 -30.39 -4.60 26.10
#